data_AF-A0A8C1XNQ2-F1
#
_entry.id   AF-A0A8C1XNQ2-F1
#
_cell.length_a   1.000
_cell.length_b   1.000
_cell.length_c   1.000
_cell.angle_alpha   90.00
_cell.angle_beta   90.00
_cell.angle_gamma   90.00
#
_symmetry.space_group_name_H-M   'P 1'
#
loop_
_entity.id
_entity.type
_entity.pdbx_description
1 polymer ?
#
loop_
_entity_poly.entity_id
_entity_poly.type
_entity_poly.pdbx_seq_one_letter_code
_entity_poly.pdbx_strand_id
1 'polypeptide(L)'
;MRFLVSQPLLVFISVLSLTRAQSTSAPITLSTEGITTTPEPNTTTLPETTTETTSVTPETTTTPAPTTTLTETTTETTSEITATPEITTAAAETTTLTTTVSTTAATTTPWTAPAIFYPFGAKAGDIEILENGGDTYYHVVFSTPFTYFGRTYNSIYVNNNGLLTFNYSLPETNPYPFPAYGAVDYIAPLLTDLDDLGIGIYSYQEYTSGSVLTRATQDINQYFPGRDFTASWVFVATWDYVRTWDMNVFNQHSGPAITVQAVLISDGGFSYILIHYGDCAGIPAAVGAGYDTKGSTDYYQIHYDPYGGYSIPNLKNTTNVGVPGRWAFLVNNGSETVIGVQMKLQSFSNLAQRENSDAVLQIIKQELIKYGVSSKFELKLRKLQKINP
;
A
#
# COMPACT_ATOMS: atom_id res chain seq x y z
N MET A 1 49.50 -11.25 -8.97
CA MET A 1 48.32 -11.29 -9.86
C MET A 1 47.20 -10.48 -9.22
N ARG A 2 46.87 -9.29 -9.73
CA ARG A 2 45.61 -8.61 -9.42
C ARG A 2 44.72 -8.79 -10.64
N PHE A 3 43.72 -9.66 -10.54
CA PHE A 3 42.68 -9.74 -11.57
C PHE A 3 41.77 -8.53 -11.39
N LEU A 4 41.89 -7.55 -12.29
CA LEU A 4 40.96 -6.45 -12.44
C LEU A 4 39.85 -6.92 -13.38
N VAL A 5 38.67 -7.19 -12.83
CA VAL A 5 37.47 -7.47 -13.63
C VAL A 5 36.65 -6.20 -13.69
N SER A 6 36.78 -5.44 -14.77
CA SER A 6 35.81 -4.40 -15.14
C SER A 6 34.51 -5.09 -15.50
N GLN A 7 33.39 -4.72 -14.86
CA GLN A 7 32.08 -5.32 -15.18
C GLN A 7 31.15 -4.28 -15.80
N PRO A 8 30.57 -4.56 -16.98
CA PRO A 8 29.55 -3.71 -17.57
C PRO A 8 28.23 -3.83 -16.79
N LEU A 9 27.62 -2.69 -16.48
CA LEU A 9 26.28 -2.61 -15.90
C LEU A 9 25.35 -1.83 -16.81
N LEU A 10 24.08 -2.26 -16.83
CA LEU A 10 22.99 -1.53 -17.46
C LEU A 10 22.24 -0.74 -16.39
N VAL A 11 22.12 0.57 -16.59
CA VAL A 11 21.49 1.50 -15.67
C VAL A 11 20.32 2.16 -16.37
N PHE A 12 19.12 2.00 -15.82
CA PHE A 12 17.92 2.72 -16.26
C PHE A 12 17.70 3.93 -15.36
N ILE A 13 17.81 5.12 -15.93
CA ILE A 13 17.66 6.38 -15.22
C ILE A 13 16.43 7.11 -15.76
N SER A 14 15.54 7.50 -14.86
CA SER A 14 14.41 8.40 -15.17
C SER A 14 14.79 9.82 -14.80
N VAL A 15 14.56 10.78 -15.70
CA VAL A 15 14.64 12.22 -15.42
C VAL A 15 13.23 12.74 -15.13
N LEU A 16 13.01 13.28 -13.94
CA LEU A 16 11.77 14.01 -13.65
C LEU A 16 11.93 15.49 -13.99
N SER A 17 11.15 15.95 -14.97
CA SER A 17 11.04 17.34 -15.45
C SER A 17 12.26 17.92 -16.18
N LEU A 18 12.07 18.29 -17.46
CA LEU A 18 12.96 19.17 -18.20
C LEU A 18 12.21 20.45 -18.57
N THR A 19 12.42 21.54 -17.84
CA THR A 19 12.17 22.87 -18.40
C THR A 19 13.33 23.24 -19.30
N ARG A 20 13.10 23.24 -20.62
CA ARG A 20 14.05 23.73 -21.62
C ARG A 20 14.32 25.22 -21.35
N ALA A 21 15.57 25.58 -21.06
CA ALA A 21 15.99 26.97 -21.13
C ALA A 21 15.88 27.40 -22.61
N GLN A 22 15.00 28.37 -22.90
CA GLN A 22 15.00 29.03 -24.21
C GLN A 22 16.30 29.84 -24.32
N SER A 23 17.23 29.35 -25.13
CA SER A 23 18.37 30.15 -25.59
C SER A 23 17.84 31.23 -26.54
N THR A 24 17.73 32.46 -26.08
CA THR A 24 17.59 33.63 -26.95
C THR A 24 18.94 33.90 -27.62
N SER A 25 19.23 33.20 -28.71
CA SER A 25 20.31 33.56 -29.62
C SER A 25 19.71 34.27 -30.84
N ALA A 26 19.99 35.57 -30.97
CA ALA A 26 19.67 36.34 -32.17
C ALA A 26 20.40 35.77 -33.41
N PRO A 27 19.87 35.94 -34.63
CA PRO A 27 20.46 35.34 -35.82
C PRO A 27 21.74 36.08 -36.21
N ILE A 28 22.86 35.35 -36.28
CA ILE A 28 24.06 35.80 -36.98
C ILE A 28 23.96 35.25 -38.40
N THR A 29 23.71 36.13 -39.36
CA THR A 29 23.88 35.88 -40.80
C THR A 29 25.36 35.72 -41.10
N LEU A 30 25.79 34.54 -41.55
CA LEU A 30 27.06 34.36 -42.25
C LEU A 30 26.81 33.78 -43.64
N SER A 31 27.39 34.46 -44.62
CA SER A 31 27.39 34.22 -46.06
C SER A 31 27.96 32.85 -46.44
N THR A 32 27.30 32.20 -47.39
CA THR A 32 27.74 30.97 -48.05
C THR A 32 28.43 31.33 -49.38
N GLU A 33 29.71 31.04 -49.49
CA GLU A 33 30.39 30.89 -50.79
C GLU A 33 31.00 29.49 -50.88
N GLY A 34 30.62 28.79 -51.96
CA GLY A 34 31.42 27.83 -52.72
C GLY A 34 31.95 26.58 -52.03
N ILE A 35 31.45 25.40 -52.42
CA ILE A 35 32.23 24.41 -53.20
C ILE A 35 31.29 23.27 -53.63
N THR A 36 31.36 22.96 -54.93
CA THR A 36 30.67 21.93 -55.70
C THR A 36 31.43 20.59 -55.62
N THR A 37 30.72 19.44 -55.69
CA THR A 37 30.97 18.22 -56.52
C THR A 37 30.29 16.98 -55.87
N THR A 38 29.15 16.51 -56.40
CA THR A 38 28.89 15.30 -57.27
C THR A 38 28.83 13.93 -56.53
N PRO A 39 28.15 12.88 -57.06
CA PRO A 39 27.11 12.14 -56.31
C PRO A 39 27.42 10.64 -56.07
N GLU A 40 26.61 10.05 -55.17
CA GLU A 40 26.12 8.64 -55.01
C GLU A 40 26.83 7.45 -55.72
N PRO A 41 26.81 6.23 -55.11
CA PRO A 41 25.62 5.39 -55.32
C PRO A 41 25.21 4.43 -54.19
N ASN A 42 23.96 3.97 -54.37
CA ASN A 42 23.19 2.86 -53.83
C ASN A 42 23.89 1.51 -53.55
N THR A 43 23.05 0.55 -53.13
CA THR A 43 23.18 -0.93 -53.02
C THR A 43 23.63 -1.43 -51.62
N THR A 44 23.05 -2.43 -50.94
CA THR A 44 22.22 -3.60 -51.32
C THR A 44 21.50 -4.16 -50.08
N THR A 45 20.26 -4.59 -50.26
CA THR A 45 19.46 -5.52 -49.41
C THR A 45 19.90 -6.98 -49.60
N LEU A 46 19.92 -7.82 -48.54
CA LEU A 46 19.35 -9.19 -48.50
C LEU A 46 19.48 -9.79 -47.07
N PRO A 47 18.83 -10.94 -46.74
CA PRO A 47 17.97 -11.11 -45.58
C PRO A 47 18.53 -12.21 -44.66
N GLU A 48 17.65 -12.96 -43.98
CA GLU A 48 17.84 -14.22 -43.23
C GLU A 48 17.55 -14.07 -41.73
N THR A 49 16.88 -15.00 -41.04
CA THR A 49 16.19 -16.23 -41.40
C THR A 49 15.31 -16.61 -40.19
N THR A 50 14.12 -17.10 -40.49
CA THR A 50 13.18 -17.72 -39.57
C THR A 50 13.69 -19.11 -39.18
N THR A 51 13.63 -19.47 -37.89
CA THR A 51 13.67 -20.88 -37.48
C THR A 51 12.63 -21.12 -36.41
N GLU A 52 11.56 -21.82 -36.80
CA GLU A 52 10.70 -22.57 -35.88
C GLU A 52 11.47 -23.76 -35.33
N THR A 53 11.26 -24.11 -34.05
CA THR A 53 11.20 -25.53 -33.68
C THR A 53 10.26 -25.76 -32.51
N THR A 54 9.43 -26.77 -32.71
CA THR A 54 8.33 -27.35 -31.96
C THR A 54 8.65 -27.90 -30.57
N SER A 55 7.67 -27.71 -29.67
CA SER A 55 7.02 -28.68 -28.77
C SER A 55 7.78 -29.95 -28.32
N VAL A 56 7.87 -30.14 -27.00
CA VAL A 56 7.61 -31.45 -26.36
C VAL A 56 6.99 -31.25 -24.95
N THR A 57 5.84 -31.87 -24.71
CA THR A 57 5.24 -32.16 -23.39
C THR A 57 5.64 -33.58 -22.96
N PRO A 58 5.74 -33.89 -21.65
CA PRO A 58 4.82 -34.93 -21.17
C PRO A 58 4.25 -34.68 -19.76
N GLU A 59 2.94 -34.92 -19.71
CA GLU A 59 2.13 -35.72 -18.78
C GLU A 59 2.29 -35.68 -17.25
N THR A 60 1.10 -35.50 -16.68
CA THR A 60 0.56 -35.75 -15.34
C THR A 60 0.86 -37.11 -14.72
N THR A 61 0.97 -37.13 -13.39
CA THR A 61 0.64 -38.31 -12.57
C THR A 61 -0.01 -37.86 -11.25
N THR A 62 -1.05 -38.59 -10.86
CA THR A 62 -2.05 -38.31 -9.84
C THR A 62 -1.87 -39.15 -8.56
N THR A 63 -2.05 -38.53 -7.37
CA THR A 63 -2.77 -39.05 -6.16
C THR A 63 -2.07 -40.16 -5.31
N PRO A 64 -2.37 -40.39 -3.99
CA PRO A 64 -3.23 -39.69 -3.00
C PRO A 64 -2.56 -39.26 -1.66
N ALA A 65 -3.39 -38.60 -0.84
CA ALA A 65 -3.22 -38.21 0.57
C ALA A 65 -2.96 -39.37 1.56
N PRO A 66 -2.48 -39.07 2.78
CA PRO A 66 -2.70 -39.91 3.96
C PRO A 66 -3.74 -39.32 4.92
N THR A 67 -4.60 -40.24 5.36
CA THR A 67 -5.67 -40.12 6.36
C THR A 67 -5.12 -40.00 7.79
N THR A 68 -5.94 -39.36 8.61
CA THR A 68 -5.96 -39.25 10.07
C THR A 68 -5.76 -40.55 10.85
N THR A 69 -5.01 -40.46 11.95
CA THR A 69 -5.12 -41.35 13.12
C THR A 69 -5.07 -40.49 14.37
N LEU A 70 -6.21 -40.27 15.02
CA LEU A 70 -6.30 -39.74 16.38
C LEU A 70 -6.46 -40.93 17.32
N THR A 71 -5.49 -41.10 18.23
CA THR A 71 -5.56 -42.09 19.30
C THR A 71 -6.21 -41.44 20.52
N GLU A 72 -7.39 -41.93 20.89
CA GLU A 72 -8.02 -41.65 22.18
C GLU A 72 -7.16 -42.22 23.31
N THR A 73 -6.97 -41.46 24.39
CA THR A 73 -6.57 -42.03 25.68
C THR A 73 -7.40 -41.36 26.75
N THR A 74 -8.37 -42.13 27.22
CA THR A 74 -9.17 -41.92 28.42
C THR A 74 -8.32 -42.20 29.65
N THR A 75 -8.30 -41.28 30.61
CA THR A 75 -7.93 -41.59 31.99
C THR A 75 -8.92 -40.91 32.92
N GLU A 76 -9.83 -41.72 33.45
CA GLU A 76 -10.63 -41.42 34.62
C GLU A 76 -9.73 -41.34 35.86
N THR A 77 -10.00 -40.38 36.74
CA THR A 77 -9.65 -40.52 38.16
C THR A 77 -10.71 -39.80 39.00
N THR A 78 -11.59 -40.63 39.56
CA THR A 78 -12.53 -40.33 40.65
C THR A 78 -11.76 -40.05 41.95
N SER A 79 -12.18 -39.03 42.70
CA SER A 79 -12.09 -39.00 44.17
C SER A 79 -13.01 -37.91 44.73
N GLU A 80 -14.14 -38.35 45.28
CA GLU A 80 -14.96 -37.64 46.25
C GLU A 80 -14.19 -37.50 47.57
N ILE A 81 -14.22 -36.32 48.21
CA ILE A 81 -14.13 -36.23 49.67
C ILE A 81 -15.01 -35.09 50.18
N THR A 82 -16.03 -35.50 50.93
CA THR A 82 -16.94 -34.74 51.78
C THR A 82 -16.23 -34.13 52.98
N ALA A 83 -16.49 -32.85 53.29
CA ALA A 83 -16.54 -32.35 54.69
C ALA A 83 -17.10 -30.91 54.78
N THR A 84 -18.31 -30.82 55.32
CA THR A 84 -18.92 -29.64 55.96
C THR A 84 -18.11 -29.20 57.19
N PRO A 85 -18.13 -27.89 57.55
CA PRO A 85 -18.32 -27.58 58.95
C PRO A 85 -19.44 -26.57 59.23
N GLU A 86 -19.85 -26.61 60.48
CA GLU A 86 -21.07 -26.13 61.09
C GLU A 86 -21.26 -24.60 61.16
N ILE A 87 -22.53 -24.27 61.30
CA ILE A 87 -23.12 -22.96 61.57
C ILE A 87 -22.81 -22.56 63.03
N THR A 88 -22.28 -21.36 63.24
CA THR A 88 -22.42 -20.65 64.53
C THR A 88 -23.24 -19.38 64.32
N THR A 89 -24.39 -19.34 64.97
CA THR A 89 -25.35 -18.24 65.00
C THR A 89 -24.87 -17.13 65.95
N ALA A 90 -24.75 -15.90 65.47
CA ALA A 90 -24.63 -14.71 66.30
C ALA A 90 -25.60 -13.63 65.80
N ALA A 91 -26.26 -12.99 66.76
CA ALA A 91 -27.48 -12.21 66.61
C ALA A 91 -27.34 -10.95 65.77
N ALA A 92 -28.47 -10.60 65.12
CA ALA A 92 -28.65 -9.44 64.28
C ALA A 92 -28.73 -8.13 65.09
N GLU A 93 -27.99 -7.12 64.64
CA GLU A 93 -28.34 -5.71 64.82
C GLU A 93 -28.64 -5.12 63.44
N THR A 94 -29.89 -4.71 63.25
CA THR A 94 -30.37 -4.12 62.00
C THR A 94 -30.15 -2.61 62.06
N THR A 95 -29.14 -2.12 61.35
CA THR A 95 -28.99 -0.68 61.06
C THR A 95 -29.42 -0.45 59.62
N THR A 96 -30.62 0.07 59.42
CA THR A 96 -31.12 0.48 58.11
C THR A 96 -30.35 1.72 57.62
N LEU A 97 -29.34 1.49 56.78
CA LEU A 97 -28.74 2.53 55.96
C LEU A 97 -29.50 2.59 54.64
N THR A 98 -30.29 3.64 54.46
CA THR A 98 -30.95 3.95 53.19
C THR A 98 -29.88 4.46 52.21
N THR A 99 -29.24 3.56 51.48
CA THR A 99 -28.40 3.92 50.34
C THR A 99 -29.32 4.23 49.16
N THR A 100 -29.58 5.51 48.92
CA THR A 100 -30.13 5.97 47.65
C THR A 100 -29.08 5.69 46.57
N VAL A 101 -29.26 4.59 45.83
CA VAL A 101 -28.52 4.35 44.59
C VAL A 101 -29.09 5.31 43.54
N SER A 102 -28.46 6.47 43.40
CA SER A 102 -28.63 7.29 42.20
C SER A 102 -28.03 6.52 41.04
N THR A 103 -28.88 5.84 40.27
CA THR A 103 -28.53 5.34 38.94
C THR A 103 -28.41 6.54 38.02
N THR A 104 -27.23 7.14 38.00
CA THR A 104 -26.85 8.04 36.92
C THR A 104 -26.75 7.16 35.67
N ALA A 105 -27.80 7.16 34.84
CA ALA A 105 -27.70 6.60 33.49
C ALA A 105 -26.56 7.33 32.80
N ALA A 106 -25.45 6.62 32.57
CA ALA A 106 -24.34 7.15 31.79
C ALA A 106 -24.89 7.42 30.39
N THR A 107 -24.98 8.71 30.03
CA THR A 107 -25.28 9.12 28.66
C THR A 107 -24.11 8.66 27.81
N THR A 108 -24.21 7.48 27.21
CA THR A 108 -23.24 7.00 26.23
C THR A 108 -23.39 7.87 24.99
N THR A 109 -22.51 8.85 24.85
CA THR A 109 -22.36 9.54 23.57
C THR A 109 -21.99 8.50 22.52
N PRO A 110 -22.77 8.36 21.43
CA PRO A 110 -22.45 7.41 20.38
C PRO A 110 -21.06 7.71 19.84
N TRP A 111 -20.24 6.68 19.63
CA TRP A 111 -18.93 6.85 19.02
C TRP A 111 -19.08 7.55 17.67
N THR A 112 -18.16 8.46 17.38
CA THR A 112 -18.10 9.19 16.13
C THR A 112 -16.72 9.00 15.55
N ALA A 113 -16.66 8.58 14.28
CA ALA A 113 -15.40 8.43 13.58
C ALA A 113 -14.59 9.75 13.61
N PRO A 114 -13.25 9.68 13.66
CA PRO A 114 -12.42 10.89 13.61
C PRO A 114 -12.73 11.73 12.38
N ALA A 115 -12.73 13.06 12.53
CA ALA A 115 -13.12 13.98 11.46
C ALA A 115 -12.30 13.84 10.16
N ILE A 116 -11.09 13.24 10.23
CA ILE A 116 -10.24 12.97 9.06
C ILE A 116 -10.81 11.88 8.13
N PHE A 117 -11.72 11.03 8.64
CA PHE A 117 -12.35 9.97 7.85
C PHE A 117 -13.31 10.56 6.83
N TYR A 118 -13.27 9.99 5.63
CA TYR A 118 -14.30 10.18 4.62
C TYR A 118 -15.56 9.43 5.06
N PRO A 119 -16.76 9.87 4.63
CA PRO A 119 -17.99 9.16 4.95
C PRO A 119 -17.89 7.68 4.60
N PHE A 120 -18.34 6.81 5.50
CA PHE A 120 -18.36 5.36 5.30
C PHE A 120 -19.57 4.72 6.00
N GLY A 121 -19.82 3.46 5.65
CA GLY A 121 -20.91 2.63 6.15
C GLY A 121 -22.26 2.89 5.47
N ALA A 122 -23.29 2.16 5.90
CA ALA A 122 -24.60 2.12 5.21
C ALA A 122 -25.25 3.51 5.02
N LYS A 123 -25.02 4.45 5.93
CA LYS A 123 -25.54 5.83 5.83
C LYS A 123 -24.83 6.66 4.75
N ALA A 124 -23.58 6.35 4.45
CA ALA A 124 -22.83 6.95 3.36
C ALA A 124 -23.15 6.30 1.99
N GLY A 125 -23.81 5.14 2.02
CA GLY A 125 -24.20 4.37 0.83
C GLY A 125 -23.28 3.20 0.52
N ASP A 126 -22.30 2.93 1.38
CA ASP A 126 -21.31 1.89 1.18
C ASP A 126 -21.93 0.50 1.06
N ILE A 127 -21.26 -0.35 0.27
CA ILE A 127 -21.44 -1.80 0.36
C ILE A 127 -20.72 -2.26 1.63
N GLU A 128 -21.46 -2.85 2.56
CA GLU A 128 -20.94 -3.37 3.83
C GLU A 128 -20.89 -4.90 3.81
N ILE A 129 -19.78 -5.45 4.29
CA ILE A 129 -19.57 -6.87 4.42
C ILE A 129 -19.25 -7.19 5.88
N LEU A 130 -20.12 -7.98 6.50
CA LEU A 130 -19.92 -8.50 7.84
C LEU A 130 -18.93 -9.67 7.79
N GLU A 131 -17.87 -9.57 8.58
CA GLU A 131 -16.88 -10.62 8.80
C GLU A 131 -16.97 -11.14 10.24
N ASN A 132 -16.91 -12.46 10.40
CA ASN A 132 -16.98 -13.17 11.67
C ASN A 132 -16.13 -14.46 11.63
N GLY A 133 -14.83 -14.31 11.34
CA GLY A 133 -13.83 -15.38 11.43
C GLY A 133 -13.59 -16.18 10.13
N GLY A 134 -13.85 -15.59 8.96
CA GLY A 134 -13.45 -16.14 7.67
C GLY A 134 -12.50 -15.21 6.90
N ASP A 135 -11.82 -15.79 5.91
CA ASP A 135 -10.96 -15.07 4.98
C ASP A 135 -11.75 -14.62 3.74
N THR A 136 -12.31 -13.40 3.79
CA THR A 136 -13.16 -12.90 2.69
C THR A 136 -12.53 -11.72 1.94
N TYR A 137 -12.87 -11.64 0.64
CA TYR A 137 -12.50 -10.52 -0.20
C TYR A 137 -13.61 -10.23 -1.21
N TYR A 138 -13.69 -8.97 -1.65
CA TYR A 138 -14.62 -8.52 -2.68
C TYR A 138 -13.88 -7.91 -3.85
N HIS A 139 -14.17 -8.43 -5.05
CA HIS A 139 -13.71 -7.84 -6.30
C HIS A 139 -14.64 -6.69 -6.71
N VAL A 140 -14.07 -5.51 -6.89
CA VAL A 140 -14.80 -4.30 -7.23
C VAL A 140 -14.28 -3.76 -8.55
N VAL A 141 -15.15 -3.64 -9.54
CA VAL A 141 -14.84 -3.01 -10.83
C VAL A 141 -15.07 -1.51 -10.70
N PHE A 142 -14.07 -0.71 -11.05
CA PHE A 142 -14.14 0.74 -10.99
C PHE A 142 -14.95 1.30 -12.16
N SER A 143 -15.70 2.37 -11.93
CA SER A 143 -16.32 3.12 -13.04
C SER A 143 -15.30 3.95 -13.83
N THR A 144 -14.18 4.33 -13.20
CA THR A 144 -13.06 5.04 -13.82
C THR A 144 -11.74 4.34 -13.48
N PRO A 145 -10.81 4.13 -14.42
CA PRO A 145 -9.54 3.47 -14.13
C PRO A 145 -8.69 4.28 -13.14
N PHE A 146 -8.03 3.58 -12.21
CA PHE A 146 -7.08 4.17 -11.25
C PHE A 146 -5.65 3.85 -11.68
N THR A 147 -4.76 4.84 -11.68
CA THR A 147 -3.35 4.61 -12.03
C THR A 147 -2.49 4.56 -10.77
N TYR A 148 -1.82 3.44 -10.54
CA TYR A 148 -0.93 3.20 -9.41
C TYR A 148 0.49 2.98 -9.93
N PHE A 149 1.38 3.94 -9.66
CA PHE A 149 2.78 3.98 -10.10
C PHE A 149 2.96 3.67 -11.60
N GLY A 150 2.19 4.37 -12.44
CA GLY A 150 2.21 4.24 -13.90
C GLY A 150 1.52 2.99 -14.45
N ARG A 151 0.90 2.16 -13.60
CA ARG A 151 0.08 1.02 -14.02
C ARG A 151 -1.39 1.33 -13.80
N THR A 152 -2.20 1.19 -14.84
CA THR A 152 -3.62 1.50 -14.79
C THR A 152 -4.44 0.25 -14.50
N TYR A 153 -5.33 0.35 -13.52
CA TYR A 153 -6.18 -0.72 -13.02
C TYR A 153 -7.66 -0.35 -13.14
N ASN A 154 -8.47 -1.32 -13.54
CA ASN A 154 -9.93 -1.17 -13.69
C ASN A 154 -10.70 -1.81 -12.54
N SER A 155 -10.01 -2.41 -11.58
CA SER A 155 -10.61 -3.08 -10.45
C SER A 155 -9.67 -3.19 -9.28
N ILE A 156 -10.23 -3.49 -8.12
CA ILE A 156 -9.52 -3.75 -6.87
C ILE A 156 -10.16 -4.92 -6.14
N TYR A 157 -9.38 -5.61 -5.33
CA TYR A 157 -9.84 -6.58 -4.35
C TYR A 157 -9.75 -5.92 -2.98
N VAL A 158 -10.87 -5.82 -2.29
CA VAL A 158 -10.94 -5.37 -0.89
C VAL A 158 -10.97 -6.62 -0.03
N ASN A 159 -9.88 -6.87 0.70
CA ASN A 159 -9.77 -8.02 1.58
C ASN A 159 -10.04 -7.59 3.03
N ASN A 160 -10.75 -8.42 3.78
CA ASN A 160 -11.16 -8.21 5.18
C ASN A 160 -9.98 -7.90 6.13
N ASN A 161 -8.79 -8.41 5.84
CA ASN A 161 -7.57 -8.28 6.63
C ASN A 161 -6.76 -7.02 6.31
N GLY A 162 -7.46 -5.92 6.01
CA GLY A 162 -6.85 -4.58 5.87
C GLY A 162 -5.92 -4.45 4.66
N LEU A 163 -6.28 -5.10 3.55
CA LEU A 163 -5.47 -5.20 2.34
C LEU A 163 -6.28 -4.85 1.09
N LEU A 164 -5.65 -4.10 0.20
CA LEU A 164 -6.11 -3.83 -1.15
C LEU A 164 -5.09 -4.32 -2.17
N THR A 165 -5.54 -5.09 -3.17
CA THR A 165 -4.73 -5.51 -4.32
C THR A 165 -5.48 -5.26 -5.62
N PHE A 166 -4.78 -5.16 -6.76
CA PHE A 166 -5.45 -4.81 -8.03
C PHE A 166 -5.71 -5.99 -8.96
N ASN A 167 -4.76 -6.92 -9.11
CA ASN A 167 -4.81 -7.98 -10.14
C ASN A 167 -5.37 -9.31 -9.65
N TYR A 168 -5.16 -9.65 -8.39
CA TYR A 168 -5.65 -10.89 -7.78
C TYR A 168 -5.76 -10.72 -6.28
N SER A 169 -6.72 -11.41 -5.66
CA SER A 169 -6.83 -11.52 -4.22
C SER A 169 -5.60 -12.24 -3.66
N LEU A 170 -5.04 -11.72 -2.57
CA LEU A 170 -4.06 -12.44 -1.77
C LEU A 170 -4.80 -13.02 -0.56
N PRO A 171 -4.61 -14.31 -0.25
CA PRO A 171 -5.05 -14.88 1.02
C PRO A 171 -4.02 -14.61 2.14
N GLU A 172 -3.11 -13.65 1.97
CA GLU A 172 -1.96 -13.50 2.88
C GLU A 172 -2.40 -13.09 4.27
N THR A 173 -2.27 -14.04 5.21
CA THR A 173 -2.49 -13.88 6.65
C THR A 173 -1.29 -13.26 7.38
N ASN A 174 -0.17 -13.05 6.68
CA ASN A 174 1.05 -12.56 7.32
C ASN A 174 1.61 -11.31 6.63
N PRO A 175 1.71 -10.18 7.34
CA PRO A 175 2.34 -8.99 6.79
C PRO A 175 3.83 -9.21 6.57
N TYR A 176 4.33 -8.66 5.46
CA TYR A 176 5.75 -8.63 5.11
C TYR A 176 6.33 -7.23 5.33
N PRO A 177 7.63 -7.09 5.62
CA PRO A 177 8.28 -5.80 5.65
C PRO A 177 8.45 -5.27 4.22
N PHE A 178 8.36 -3.95 4.04
CA PHE A 178 8.58 -3.32 2.74
C PHE A 178 10.02 -2.80 2.66
N PRO A 179 10.74 -3.05 1.55
CA PRO A 179 10.24 -3.63 0.30
C PRO A 179 10.09 -5.16 0.37
N ALA A 180 8.96 -5.67 -0.12
CA ALA A 180 8.63 -7.10 -0.18
C ALA A 180 9.18 -7.78 -1.45
N TYR A 181 9.55 -7.02 -2.48
CA TYR A 181 9.95 -7.50 -3.81
C TYR A 181 8.96 -8.50 -4.45
N GLY A 182 7.68 -8.38 -4.08
CA GLY A 182 6.62 -9.27 -4.50
C GLY A 182 6.15 -9.06 -5.94
N ALA A 183 5.24 -9.92 -6.40
CA ALA A 183 4.67 -9.86 -7.74
C ALA A 183 3.43 -8.96 -7.86
N VAL A 184 2.99 -8.36 -6.76
CA VAL A 184 1.69 -7.67 -6.61
C VAL A 184 1.89 -6.19 -6.29
N ASP A 185 1.04 -5.36 -6.86
CA ASP A 185 0.79 -4.00 -6.36
C ASP A 185 -0.26 -4.08 -5.25
N TYR A 186 0.08 -3.62 -4.05
CA TYR A 186 -0.85 -3.65 -2.92
C TYR A 186 -0.72 -2.40 -2.04
N ILE A 187 -1.84 -2.07 -1.40
CA ILE A 187 -1.97 -1.02 -0.40
C ILE A 187 -2.47 -1.72 0.86
N ALA A 188 -1.72 -1.61 1.94
CA ALA A 188 -2.05 -2.24 3.23
C ALA A 188 -2.25 -1.14 4.28
N PRO A 189 -3.46 -0.58 4.42
CA PRO A 189 -3.73 0.38 5.50
C PRO A 189 -3.44 -0.21 6.87
N LEU A 190 -3.74 -1.50 7.07
CA LEU A 190 -3.40 -2.26 8.26
C LEU A 190 -3.53 -3.76 7.98
N LEU A 191 -2.50 -4.37 7.38
CA LEU A 191 -2.48 -5.80 7.08
C LEU A 191 -2.18 -6.64 8.33
N THR A 192 -3.13 -7.47 8.72
CA THR A 192 -3.08 -8.43 9.85
C THR A 192 -4.34 -9.31 9.80
N ASP A 193 -4.37 -10.42 10.53
CA ASP A 193 -5.56 -11.28 10.67
C ASP A 193 -6.62 -10.56 11.54
N LEU A 194 -7.37 -9.62 10.94
CA LEU A 194 -8.39 -8.84 11.63
C LEU A 194 -9.60 -9.70 11.99
N ASP A 195 -9.92 -10.70 11.19
CA ASP A 195 -10.96 -11.70 11.44
C ASP A 195 -10.67 -12.58 12.66
N ASP A 196 -9.40 -12.77 13.00
CA ASP A 196 -8.96 -13.42 14.25
C ASP A 196 -9.07 -12.52 15.49
N LEU A 197 -9.43 -11.24 15.33
CA LEU A 197 -9.61 -10.31 16.45
C LEU A 197 -11.08 -10.18 16.90
N GLY A 198 -12.03 -10.59 16.07
CA GLY A 198 -13.46 -10.55 16.36
C GLY A 198 -14.32 -10.22 15.13
N ILE A 199 -15.56 -9.82 15.39
CA ILE A 199 -16.53 -9.44 14.36
C ILE A 199 -16.20 -8.03 13.84
N GLY A 200 -16.21 -7.87 12.51
CA GLY A 200 -16.01 -6.57 11.88
C GLY A 200 -16.87 -6.36 10.66
N ILE A 201 -16.91 -5.12 10.21
CA ILE A 201 -17.45 -4.73 8.91
C ILE A 201 -16.31 -4.12 8.12
N TYR A 202 -16.06 -4.67 6.93
CA TYR A 202 -15.31 -3.94 5.92
C TYR A 202 -16.28 -3.45 4.85
N SER A 203 -16.06 -2.22 4.42
CA SER A 203 -16.99 -1.49 3.58
C SER A 203 -16.25 -0.73 2.51
N TYR A 204 -16.93 -0.49 1.38
CA TYR A 204 -16.38 0.33 0.32
C TYR A 204 -17.45 1.12 -0.44
N GLN A 205 -17.03 2.26 -0.99
CA GLN A 205 -17.86 3.08 -1.85
C GLN A 205 -17.02 3.84 -2.87
N GLU A 206 -17.57 3.95 -4.07
CA GLU A 206 -17.03 4.79 -5.14
C GLU A 206 -17.84 6.08 -5.26
N TYR A 207 -17.15 7.20 -5.47
CA TYR A 207 -17.73 8.52 -5.68
C TYR A 207 -17.18 9.11 -6.98
N THR A 208 -18.10 9.55 -7.85
CA THR A 208 -17.81 10.29 -9.10
C THR A 208 -18.46 11.67 -9.13
N SER A 209 -19.16 12.03 -8.04
CA SER A 209 -19.80 13.33 -7.87
C SER A 209 -20.05 13.63 -6.38
N GLY A 210 -20.44 14.86 -6.07
CA GLY A 210 -20.84 15.26 -4.72
C GLY A 210 -19.70 15.79 -3.84
N SER A 211 -20.02 16.01 -2.56
CA SER A 211 -19.15 16.69 -1.59
C SER A 211 -17.86 15.93 -1.27
N VAL A 212 -17.85 14.61 -1.47
CA VAL A 212 -16.65 13.77 -1.28
C VAL A 212 -15.53 14.18 -2.24
N LEU A 213 -15.84 14.46 -3.52
CA LEU A 213 -14.86 14.95 -4.49
C LEU A 213 -14.37 16.35 -4.14
N THR A 214 -15.27 17.23 -3.67
CA THR A 214 -14.89 18.57 -3.20
C THR A 214 -13.91 18.50 -2.04
N ARG A 215 -14.18 17.63 -1.06
CA ARG A 215 -13.28 17.40 0.08
C ARG A 215 -11.94 16.82 -0.36
N ALA A 216 -11.95 15.80 -1.22
CA ALA A 216 -10.73 15.21 -1.78
C ALA A 216 -9.88 16.24 -2.52
N THR A 217 -10.52 17.11 -3.30
CA THR A 217 -9.85 18.21 -3.99
C THR A 217 -9.18 19.17 -3.00
N GLN A 218 -9.86 19.55 -1.92
CA GLN A 218 -9.31 20.42 -0.89
C GLN A 218 -8.14 19.76 -0.15
N ASP A 219 -8.33 18.53 0.31
CA ASP A 219 -7.32 17.74 1.01
C ASP A 219 -6.04 17.61 0.16
N ILE A 220 -6.17 17.18 -1.10
CA ILE A 220 -5.00 16.98 -1.97
C ILE A 220 -4.31 18.31 -2.31
N ASN A 221 -5.04 19.38 -2.62
CA ASN A 221 -4.42 20.67 -2.91
C ASN A 221 -3.74 21.29 -1.68
N GLN A 222 -4.20 20.97 -0.47
CA GLN A 222 -3.53 21.36 0.77
C GLN A 222 -2.18 20.64 0.94
N TYR A 223 -2.12 19.33 0.67
CA TYR A 223 -0.92 18.52 0.92
C TYR A 223 0.07 18.50 -0.25
N PHE A 224 -0.42 18.71 -1.48
CA PHE A 224 0.34 18.66 -2.72
C PHE A 224 0.07 19.91 -3.58
N PRO A 225 0.47 21.11 -3.12
CA PRO A 225 0.15 22.36 -3.81
C PRO A 225 0.87 22.47 -5.18
N GLY A 226 0.31 23.29 -6.07
CA GLY A 226 0.94 23.67 -7.35
C GLY A 226 0.74 22.66 -8.49
N ARG A 227 -0.32 21.85 -8.45
CA ARG A 227 -0.62 20.78 -9.42
C ARG A 227 -1.98 20.92 -10.11
N ASP A 228 -2.73 21.99 -9.79
CA ASP A 228 -4.07 22.28 -10.31
C ASP A 228 -5.01 21.06 -10.26
N PHE A 229 -4.96 20.33 -9.14
CA PHE A 229 -5.67 19.08 -8.98
C PHE A 229 -7.16 19.30 -8.73
N THR A 230 -8.03 18.52 -9.40
CA THR A 230 -9.47 18.47 -9.12
C THR A 230 -9.95 17.03 -9.18
N ALA A 231 -10.32 16.45 -8.03
CA ALA A 231 -10.75 15.05 -7.97
C ALA A 231 -12.00 14.84 -8.84
N SER A 232 -11.92 13.89 -9.76
CA SER A 232 -13.05 13.40 -10.56
C SER A 232 -13.52 12.01 -10.11
N TRP A 233 -12.72 11.34 -9.27
CA TRP A 233 -12.96 9.99 -8.80
C TRP A 233 -12.37 9.77 -7.41
N VAL A 234 -13.14 9.14 -6.52
CA VAL A 234 -12.71 8.75 -5.18
C VAL A 234 -13.25 7.35 -4.86
N PHE A 235 -12.39 6.48 -4.33
CA PHE A 235 -12.79 5.19 -3.77
C PHE A 235 -12.39 5.13 -2.30
N VAL A 236 -13.34 4.84 -1.43
CA VAL A 236 -13.15 4.73 0.02
C VAL A 236 -13.32 3.27 0.40
N ALA A 237 -12.38 2.72 1.16
CA ALA A 237 -12.51 1.43 1.82
C ALA A 237 -12.22 1.59 3.32
N THR A 238 -13.09 1.04 4.17
CA THR A 238 -12.98 1.17 5.63
C THR A 238 -13.12 -0.20 6.29
N TRP A 239 -12.25 -0.51 7.24
CA TRP A 239 -12.32 -1.70 8.10
C TRP A 239 -12.65 -1.25 9.51
N ASP A 240 -13.72 -1.81 10.07
CA ASP A 240 -14.27 -1.43 11.36
C ASP A 240 -14.60 -2.67 12.20
N TYR A 241 -13.73 -3.00 13.17
CA TYR A 241 -13.74 -4.26 13.90
C TYR A 241 -13.95 -4.06 15.40
N VAL A 242 -14.67 -4.99 16.02
CA VAL A 242 -14.91 -5.06 17.47
C VAL A 242 -14.31 -6.35 18.01
N ARG A 243 -13.70 -6.30 19.19
CA ARG A 243 -13.09 -7.48 19.84
C ARG A 243 -14.10 -8.35 20.55
N THR A 244 -15.01 -8.94 19.79
CA THR A 244 -16.01 -9.88 20.27
C THR A 244 -16.42 -10.84 19.16
N TRP A 245 -16.73 -12.08 19.53
CA TRP A 245 -17.41 -13.05 18.65
C TRP A 245 -18.88 -13.25 19.03
N ASP A 246 -19.35 -12.56 20.08
CA ASP A 246 -20.76 -12.54 20.43
C ASP A 246 -21.49 -11.48 19.61
N MET A 247 -22.37 -11.93 18.72
CA MET A 247 -23.19 -11.08 17.87
C MET A 247 -24.10 -10.13 18.66
N ASN A 248 -24.53 -10.49 19.86
CA ASN A 248 -25.32 -9.60 20.71
C ASN A 248 -24.47 -8.45 21.26
N VAL A 249 -23.21 -8.74 21.63
CA VAL A 249 -22.24 -7.72 22.07
C VAL A 249 -21.86 -6.84 20.89
N PHE A 250 -21.64 -7.42 19.71
CA PHE A 250 -21.43 -6.67 18.48
C PHE A 250 -22.63 -5.75 18.21
N ASN A 251 -23.87 -6.23 18.17
CA ASN A 251 -25.01 -5.35 17.86
C ASN A 251 -25.27 -4.23 18.89
N GLN A 252 -24.72 -4.35 20.09
CA GLN A 252 -24.88 -3.38 21.18
C GLN A 252 -23.61 -2.57 21.46
N HIS A 253 -22.55 -2.72 20.67
CA HIS A 253 -21.28 -2.04 20.92
C HIS A 253 -21.43 -0.53 20.78
N SER A 254 -20.71 0.22 21.63
CA SER A 254 -20.74 1.70 21.61
C SER A 254 -19.77 2.30 20.58
N GLY A 255 -18.79 1.52 20.13
CA GLY A 255 -17.86 1.85 19.06
C GLY A 255 -16.92 0.67 18.73
N PRO A 256 -16.18 0.78 17.62
CA PRO A 256 -15.19 -0.20 17.19
C PRO A 256 -13.95 -0.21 18.09
N ALA A 257 -13.23 -1.33 18.07
CA ALA A 257 -11.90 -1.45 18.66
C ALA A 257 -10.79 -1.10 17.66
N ILE A 258 -11.04 -1.27 16.36
CA ILE A 258 -10.12 -0.97 15.27
C ILE A 258 -10.90 -0.32 14.14
N THR A 259 -10.52 0.91 13.78
CA THR A 259 -11.04 1.59 12.58
C THR A 259 -9.89 2.13 11.74
N VAL A 260 -9.78 1.65 10.49
CA VAL A 260 -8.79 2.11 9.52
C VAL A 260 -9.44 2.33 8.16
N GLN A 261 -9.00 3.33 7.41
CA GLN A 261 -9.56 3.66 6.11
C GLN A 261 -8.47 3.93 5.06
N ALA A 262 -8.67 3.39 3.86
CA ALA A 262 -7.96 3.79 2.65
C ALA A 262 -8.86 4.64 1.76
N VAL A 263 -8.28 5.68 1.14
CA VAL A 263 -8.95 6.52 0.15
C VAL A 263 -8.08 6.64 -1.08
N LEU A 264 -8.52 6.11 -2.21
CA LEU A 264 -7.87 6.30 -3.51
C LEU A 264 -8.55 7.48 -4.20
N ILE A 265 -7.77 8.42 -4.72
CA ILE A 265 -8.27 9.68 -5.28
C ILE A 265 -7.61 9.90 -6.64
N SER A 266 -8.39 10.25 -7.67
CA SER A 266 -7.85 10.57 -8.98
C SER A 266 -8.61 11.69 -9.68
N ASP A 267 -7.93 12.38 -10.59
CA ASP A 267 -8.53 13.26 -11.60
C ASP A 267 -8.46 12.67 -13.02
N GLY A 268 -7.96 11.42 -13.15
CA GLY A 268 -7.65 10.75 -14.42
C GLY A 268 -6.19 10.90 -14.87
N GLY A 269 -5.47 11.89 -14.35
CA GLY A 269 -4.03 12.08 -14.53
C GLY A 269 -3.27 11.80 -13.24
N PHE A 270 -3.42 12.65 -12.24
CA PHE A 270 -2.85 12.43 -10.92
C PHE A 270 -3.63 11.36 -10.16
N SER A 271 -2.92 10.58 -9.35
CA SER A 271 -3.52 9.61 -8.45
C SER A 271 -2.85 9.68 -7.09
N TYR A 272 -3.66 9.62 -6.05
CA TYR A 272 -3.24 9.71 -4.66
C TYR A 272 -3.86 8.59 -3.85
N ILE A 273 -3.19 8.22 -2.77
CA ILE A 273 -3.77 7.40 -1.72
C ILE A 273 -3.69 8.16 -0.39
N LEU A 274 -4.76 8.11 0.38
CA LEU A 274 -4.78 8.49 1.79
C LEU A 274 -5.00 7.25 2.64
N ILE A 275 -4.34 7.20 3.79
CA ILE A 275 -4.58 6.21 4.83
C ILE A 275 -4.93 6.95 6.12
N HIS A 276 -6.04 6.59 6.74
CA HIS A 276 -6.53 7.18 8.00
C HIS A 276 -6.58 6.13 9.10
N TYR A 277 -6.05 6.48 10.26
CA TYR A 277 -6.10 5.67 11.48
C TYR A 277 -7.03 6.31 12.50
N GLY A 278 -8.03 5.56 12.95
CA GLY A 278 -8.91 5.92 14.05
C GLY A 278 -8.44 5.30 15.36
N ASP A 279 -9.39 4.91 16.20
CA ASP A 279 -9.05 4.12 17.37
C ASP A 279 -8.69 2.71 16.93
N CYS A 280 -7.45 2.29 17.23
CA CYS A 280 -6.97 0.95 16.95
C CYS A 280 -6.35 0.36 18.21
N ALA A 281 -6.98 -0.67 18.77
CA ALA A 281 -6.45 -1.42 19.91
C ALA A 281 -5.17 -2.17 19.54
N GLY A 282 -4.29 -2.40 20.52
CA GLY A 282 -3.03 -3.14 20.31
C GLY A 282 -3.28 -4.57 19.83
N ILE A 283 -2.62 -4.97 18.75
CA ILE A 283 -2.87 -6.24 18.05
C ILE A 283 -1.82 -7.27 18.49
N PRO A 284 -2.19 -8.40 19.11
CA PRO A 284 -1.24 -9.41 19.58
C PRO A 284 -0.80 -10.36 18.46
N ALA A 285 -0.64 -9.85 17.25
CA ALA A 285 -0.26 -10.59 16.04
C ALA A 285 0.64 -9.72 15.16
N ALA A 286 1.23 -10.33 14.12
CA ALA A 286 2.02 -9.62 13.15
C ALA A 286 1.16 -8.56 12.44
N VAL A 287 1.72 -7.36 12.26
CA VAL A 287 1.02 -6.24 11.61
C VAL A 287 1.94 -5.50 10.66
N GLY A 288 1.41 -5.07 9.52
CA GLY A 288 2.11 -4.24 8.55
C GLY A 288 1.20 -3.13 8.05
N ALA A 289 1.77 -1.95 7.78
CA ALA A 289 1.03 -0.85 7.19
C ALA A 289 1.89 -0.04 6.19
N GLY A 290 1.28 0.37 5.09
CA GLY A 290 1.90 1.17 4.03
C GLY A 290 1.47 0.71 2.64
N TYR A 291 2.40 0.77 1.68
CA TYR A 291 2.17 0.27 0.34
C TYR A 291 3.47 -0.23 -0.30
N ASP A 292 3.34 -1.12 -1.27
CA ASP A 292 4.44 -1.56 -2.12
C ASP A 292 3.92 -1.80 -3.54
N THR A 293 4.85 -1.86 -4.48
CA THR A 293 4.59 -2.14 -5.89
C THR A 293 5.19 -3.48 -6.29
N LYS A 294 4.71 -4.03 -7.40
CA LYS A 294 5.32 -5.19 -8.04
C LYS A 294 6.81 -4.94 -8.31
N GLY A 295 7.66 -5.79 -7.75
CA GLY A 295 9.11 -5.67 -7.79
C GLY A 295 9.69 -4.54 -6.94
N SER A 296 8.88 -3.93 -6.07
CA SER A 296 9.21 -2.82 -5.18
C SER A 296 9.90 -1.64 -5.87
N THR A 297 9.38 -1.24 -7.04
CA THR A 297 9.87 -0.06 -7.77
C THR A 297 9.62 1.24 -7.01
N ASP A 298 8.55 1.26 -6.22
CA ASP A 298 8.15 2.32 -5.29
C ASP A 298 7.44 1.67 -4.09
N TYR A 299 7.76 2.08 -2.85
CA TYR A 299 7.19 1.53 -1.62
C TYR A 299 7.29 2.53 -0.46
N TYR A 300 6.46 2.35 0.56
CA TYR A 300 6.56 3.08 1.82
C TYR A 300 6.03 2.25 2.98
N GLN A 301 6.85 2.07 4.03
CA GLN A 301 6.45 1.37 5.25
C GLN A 301 6.09 2.38 6.34
N ILE A 302 4.81 2.44 6.70
CA ILE A 302 4.31 3.24 7.83
C ILE A 302 4.61 2.52 9.14
N HIS A 303 4.35 1.23 9.17
CA HIS A 303 4.52 0.38 10.35
C HIS A 303 4.82 -1.05 9.92
N TYR A 304 5.60 -1.75 10.74
CA TYR A 304 5.79 -3.19 10.63
C TYR A 304 6.23 -3.72 11.99
N ASP A 305 5.53 -4.73 12.48
CA ASP A 305 5.95 -5.50 13.65
C ASP A 305 5.56 -6.97 13.43
N PRO A 306 6.54 -7.88 13.26
CA PRO A 306 6.26 -9.30 13.05
C PRO A 306 5.92 -10.06 14.34
N TYR A 307 6.04 -9.44 15.51
CA TYR A 307 5.91 -10.10 16.81
C TYR A 307 4.74 -9.58 17.66
N GLY A 308 4.16 -8.43 17.30
CA GLY A 308 2.95 -7.92 17.94
C GLY A 308 2.74 -6.43 17.75
N GLY A 309 1.66 -6.07 17.04
CA GLY A 309 1.16 -4.71 16.84
C GLY A 309 0.69 -3.94 18.08
N TYR A 310 1.39 -3.99 19.21
CA TYR A 310 1.03 -3.24 20.43
C TYR A 310 1.21 -1.71 20.28
N SER A 311 2.00 -1.27 19.30
CA SER A 311 2.21 0.14 18.98
C SER A 311 1.20 0.72 17.98
N ILE A 312 0.30 -0.11 17.44
CA ILE A 312 -0.79 0.31 16.54
C ILE A 312 -1.67 1.44 17.09
N PRO A 313 -1.99 1.52 18.41
CA PRO A 313 -2.73 2.67 18.96
C PRO A 313 -2.06 4.03 18.72
N ASN A 314 -0.75 4.06 18.44
CA ASN A 314 -0.04 5.31 18.17
C ASN A 314 -0.26 5.84 16.75
N LEU A 315 -0.74 5.02 15.80
CA LEU A 315 -0.86 5.42 14.40
C LEU A 315 -1.85 6.58 14.19
N LYS A 316 -2.87 6.72 15.04
CA LYS A 316 -3.77 7.88 15.04
C LYS A 316 -3.09 9.21 15.35
N ASN A 317 -1.85 9.18 15.86
CA ASN A 317 -1.05 10.36 16.17
C ASN A 317 0.10 10.57 15.18
N THR A 318 0.33 9.65 14.24
CA THR A 318 1.42 9.77 13.24
C THR A 318 0.89 10.31 11.91
N THR A 319 1.78 10.91 11.11
CA THR A 319 1.42 11.54 9.82
C THR A 319 2.67 11.91 9.01
N ASN A 320 2.53 12.00 7.68
CA ASN A 320 3.51 12.64 6.80
C ASN A 320 3.04 13.99 6.23
N VAL A 321 1.81 14.44 6.54
CA VAL A 321 1.20 15.67 6.01
C VAL A 321 0.79 16.67 7.11
N GLY A 322 1.19 16.42 8.35
CA GLY A 322 0.91 17.30 9.48
C GLY A 322 -0.54 17.23 9.99
N VAL A 323 -1.29 16.18 9.62
CA VAL A 323 -2.64 15.92 10.14
C VAL A 323 -2.62 14.59 10.88
N PRO A 324 -2.75 14.58 12.23
CA PRO A 324 -2.67 13.35 13.03
C PRO A 324 -3.57 12.24 12.48
N GLY A 325 -3.00 11.04 12.34
CA GLY A 325 -3.71 9.84 11.87
C GLY A 325 -3.87 9.77 10.36
N ARG A 326 -3.45 10.80 9.60
CA ARG A 326 -3.54 10.84 8.15
C ARG A 326 -2.17 10.71 7.51
N TRP A 327 -2.08 9.77 6.56
CA TRP A 327 -0.96 9.60 5.66
C TRP A 327 -1.42 9.82 4.23
N ALA A 328 -0.65 10.53 3.42
CA ALA A 328 -0.99 10.84 2.04
C ALA A 328 0.18 10.61 1.10
N PHE A 329 -0.06 10.00 -0.06
CA PHE A 329 0.98 9.72 -1.03
C PHE A 329 0.51 10.02 -2.44
N LEU A 330 1.35 10.69 -3.22
CA LEU A 330 1.21 10.80 -4.67
C LEU A 330 1.68 9.48 -5.30
N VAL A 331 0.76 8.74 -5.90
CA VAL A 331 1.02 7.41 -6.47
C VAL A 331 0.96 7.40 -7.99
N ASN A 332 0.48 8.48 -8.63
CA ASN A 332 0.72 8.71 -10.05
C ASN A 332 0.86 10.20 -10.31
N ASN A 333 1.94 10.58 -10.99
CA ASN A 333 2.23 11.99 -11.24
C ASN A 333 1.71 12.50 -12.61
N GLY A 334 0.61 11.91 -13.11
CA GLY A 334 0.09 12.22 -14.43
C GLY A 334 1.04 11.79 -15.56
N SER A 335 0.85 12.36 -16.75
CA SER A 335 1.80 12.23 -17.85
C SER A 335 3.07 13.03 -17.52
N GLU A 336 3.90 12.51 -16.62
CA GLU A 336 5.30 12.88 -16.60
C GLU A 336 5.91 12.44 -17.92
N THR A 337 6.52 13.37 -18.65
CA THR A 337 7.46 13.01 -19.71
C THR A 337 8.69 12.40 -19.03
N VAL A 338 8.60 11.13 -18.63
CA VAL A 338 9.76 10.37 -18.17
C VAL A 338 10.63 10.12 -19.39
N ILE A 339 11.62 10.99 -19.59
CA ILE A 339 12.70 10.71 -20.52
C ILE A 339 13.62 9.72 -19.78
N GLY A 340 13.46 8.45 -20.11
CA GLY A 340 14.33 7.38 -19.64
C GLY A 340 15.61 7.36 -20.47
N VAL A 341 16.76 7.31 -19.80
CA VAL A 341 18.05 7.06 -20.47
C VAL A 341 18.59 5.73 -19.97
N GLN A 342 18.87 4.84 -20.92
CA GLN A 342 19.57 3.59 -20.65
C GLN A 342 21.06 3.81 -20.87
N MET A 343 21.86 3.65 -19.81
CA MET A 343 23.31 3.84 -19.86
C MET A 343 24.03 2.52 -19.57
N LYS A 344 25.05 2.20 -20.36
CA LYS A 344 26.00 1.13 -20.03
C LYS A 344 27.17 1.75 -19.29
N LEU A 345 27.30 1.47 -18.00
CA LEU A 345 28.37 1.99 -17.16
C LEU A 345 29.38 0.89 -16.85
N GLN A 346 30.66 1.24 -16.83
CA GLN A 346 31.70 0.41 -16.25
C GLN A 346 32.10 1.05 -14.92
N SER A 347 31.98 0.30 -13.84
CA SER A 347 32.30 0.76 -12.49
C SER A 347 33.23 -0.24 -11.81
N PHE A 348 34.21 0.28 -11.06
CA PHE A 348 35.05 -0.52 -10.18
C PHE A 348 34.40 -0.79 -8.81
N SER A 349 33.30 -0.08 -8.51
CA SER A 349 32.53 -0.22 -7.28
C SER A 349 31.25 -1.03 -7.52
N ASN A 350 30.83 -1.81 -6.51
CA ASN A 350 29.58 -2.56 -6.55
C ASN A 350 28.38 -1.60 -6.47
N LEU A 351 27.76 -1.32 -7.62
CA LEU A 351 26.61 -0.42 -7.72
C LEU A 351 25.30 -1.00 -7.16
N ALA A 352 25.28 -2.26 -6.72
CA ALA A 352 24.16 -2.78 -5.93
C ALA A 352 24.13 -2.19 -4.50
N GLN A 353 25.24 -1.61 -4.03
CA GLN A 353 25.27 -0.88 -2.78
C GLN A 353 24.76 0.55 -2.97
N ARG A 354 23.80 0.96 -2.14
CA ARG A 354 23.09 2.24 -2.24
C ARG A 354 24.03 3.45 -2.27
N GLU A 355 25.04 3.48 -1.41
CA GLU A 355 26.02 4.58 -1.36
C GLU A 355 26.75 4.76 -2.69
N ASN A 356 27.12 3.64 -3.34
CA ASN A 356 27.80 3.66 -4.63
C ASN A 356 26.87 4.09 -5.77
N SER A 357 25.62 3.60 -5.78
CA SER A 357 24.64 4.01 -6.79
C SER A 357 24.28 5.49 -6.66
N ASP A 358 24.11 5.99 -5.43
CA ASP A 358 23.78 7.38 -5.17
C ASP A 358 24.93 8.31 -5.59
N ALA A 359 26.19 7.92 -5.32
CA ALA A 359 27.36 8.64 -5.80
C ALA A 359 27.41 8.72 -7.34
N VAL A 360 27.12 7.62 -8.04
CA VAL A 360 27.07 7.60 -9.51
C VAL A 360 25.94 8.46 -10.05
N LEU A 361 24.74 8.40 -9.45
CA LEU A 361 23.62 9.27 -9.85
C LEU A 361 23.97 10.76 -9.68
N GLN A 362 24.67 11.13 -8.61
CA GLN A 362 25.14 12.50 -8.40
C GLN A 362 26.14 12.93 -9.47
N ILE A 363 27.10 12.07 -9.85
CA ILE A 363 28.05 12.35 -10.95
C ILE A 363 27.29 12.58 -12.26
N ILE A 364 26.33 11.72 -12.59
CA ILE A 364 25.53 11.86 -13.82
C ILE A 364 24.73 13.16 -13.80
N LYS A 365 24.13 13.51 -12.66
CA LYS A 365 23.39 14.77 -12.48
C LYS A 365 24.30 15.98 -12.71
N GLN A 366 25.49 16.00 -12.13
CA GLN A 366 26.44 17.09 -12.32
C GLN A 366 26.89 17.22 -13.77
N GLU A 367 27.14 16.11 -14.46
CA GLU A 367 27.56 16.13 -15.85
C GLU A 367 26.43 16.65 -16.76
N LEU A 368 25.19 16.25 -16.54
CA LEU A 368 24.03 16.80 -17.26
C LEU A 368 23.87 18.31 -17.04
N ILE A 369 24.06 18.78 -15.81
CA ILE A 369 24.04 20.21 -15.48
C ILE A 369 25.14 20.96 -16.24
N LYS A 370 26.35 20.41 -16.26
CA LYS A 370 27.49 20.96 -17.02
C LYS A 370 27.20 21.07 -18.52
N TYR A 371 26.40 20.16 -19.08
CA TYR A 371 25.95 20.20 -20.48
C TYR A 371 24.64 20.97 -20.72
N GLY A 372 24.20 21.80 -19.75
CA GLY A 372 23.12 22.75 -19.94
C GLY A 372 21.72 22.27 -19.55
N VAL A 373 21.60 21.10 -18.91
CA VAL A 373 20.34 20.68 -18.28
C VAL A 373 20.12 21.50 -17.00
N SER A 374 18.91 22.02 -16.77
CA SER A 374 18.55 22.77 -15.55
C SER A 374 18.89 21.97 -14.30
N SER A 375 19.25 22.57 -13.16
CA SER A 375 19.46 21.80 -11.91
C SER A 375 18.18 21.28 -11.26
N LYS A 376 17.00 21.68 -11.77
CA LYS A 376 15.66 21.39 -11.24
C LYS A 376 15.09 20.05 -11.71
N PHE A 377 15.91 19.00 -11.78
CA PHE A 377 15.45 17.63 -12.01
C PHE A 377 15.97 16.68 -10.94
N GLU A 378 15.27 15.56 -10.79
CA GLU A 378 15.68 14.43 -9.98
C GLU A 378 16.05 13.25 -10.88
N LEU A 379 17.13 12.55 -10.55
CA LEU A 379 17.49 11.27 -11.18
C LEU A 379 17.11 10.15 -10.24
N LYS A 380 16.29 9.22 -10.71
CA LYS A 380 15.97 7.99 -9.97
C LYS A 380 16.51 6.79 -10.72
N LEU A 381 17.31 5.96 -10.04
CA LEU A 381 17.68 4.65 -10.52
C LEU A 381 16.45 3.75 -10.49
N ARG A 382 15.98 3.31 -11.67
CA ARG A 382 14.80 2.44 -11.77
C ARG A 382 15.15 0.96 -11.78
N LYS A 383 16.23 0.62 -12.47
CA LYS A 383 16.68 -0.78 -12.60
C LYS A 383 18.18 -0.83 -12.79
N LEU A 384 18.79 -1.77 -12.07
CA LEU A 384 20.20 -2.12 -12.18
C LEU A 384 20.29 -3.57 -12.68
N GLN A 385 20.91 -3.79 -13.83
CA GLN A 385 21.16 -5.13 -14.34
C GLN A 385 22.66 -5.35 -14.48
N LYS A 386 23.16 -6.33 -13.72
CA LYS A 386 24.53 -6.80 -13.84
C LYS A 386 24.65 -7.59 -15.15
N ILE A 387 25.51 -7.14 -16.05
CA ILE A 387 25.82 -7.88 -17.27
C ILE A 387 27.11 -8.64 -16.97
N ASN A 388 27.00 -9.97 -16.82
CA ASN A 388 28.20 -10.80 -16.82
C ASN A 388 28.82 -10.74 -18.23
N PRO A 389 30.15 -10.63 -18.34
CA PRO A 389 30.84 -10.56 -19.62
C PRO A 389 30.54 -11.77 -20.50
#